data_AF-A0A3G4W5H2-F1
#
_entry.id   AF-A0A3G4W5H2-F1
#
_cell.length_a   1.000
_cell.length_b   1.000
_cell.length_c   1.000
_cell.angle_alpha   90.00
_cell.angle_beta   90.00
_cell.angle_gamma   90.00
#
_symmetry.space_group_name_H-M   'P 1'
#
loop_
_entity.id
_entity.type
_entity.pdbx_description
1 polymer ?
#
loop_
_entity_poly.entity_id
_entity_poly.type
_entity_poly.pdbx_seq_one_letter_code
_entity_poly.pdbx_strand_id
1 'polypeptide(L)'
;MRDAYDAWKELNPGHGQQAAQATAVFRSWHEHGPSYGQLCSTLGWPPKLREFVVQQLLADGWLAENESVPWTLRPGDTAAAHGILLRPTPRSNVPIE
;
A
#
# COMPACT_ATOMS: atom_id res chain seq x y z
N MET A 1 -16.11 12.61 8.56
CA MET A 1 -15.01 11.78 7.99
C MET A 1 -13.70 12.01 8.71
N ARG A 2 -13.28 13.27 8.92
CA ARG A 2 -12.03 13.60 9.63
C ARG A 2 -12.00 13.08 11.08
N ASP A 3 -12.98 13.41 11.93
CA ASP A 3 -13.02 12.92 13.32
C ASP A 3 -13.02 11.38 13.44
N ALA A 4 -13.75 10.71 12.53
CA ALA A 4 -13.79 9.25 12.47
C ALA A 4 -12.45 8.65 12.01
N TYR A 5 -11.74 9.34 11.12
CA TYR A 5 -10.38 8.96 10.73
C TYR A 5 -9.38 9.23 11.84
N ASP A 6 -9.46 10.36 12.54
CA ASP A 6 -8.53 10.71 13.62
C ASP A 6 -8.65 9.72 14.78
N ALA A 7 -9.87 9.40 15.21
CA ALA A 7 -10.12 8.36 16.21
C ALA A 7 -9.64 6.99 15.75
N TRP A 8 -9.83 6.63 14.46
CA TRP A 8 -9.31 5.39 13.91
C TRP A 8 -7.76 5.38 13.88
N LYS A 9 -7.14 6.50 13.51
CA LYS A 9 -5.68 6.66 13.39
C LYS A 9 -4.99 6.46 14.73
N GLU A 10 -5.55 7.01 15.80
CA GLU A 10 -5.04 6.81 17.18
C GLU A 10 -5.06 5.34 17.60
N LEU A 11 -6.07 4.59 17.16
CA LEU A 11 -6.20 3.15 17.43
C LEU A 11 -5.37 2.27 16.49
N ASN A 12 -4.83 2.84 15.40
CA ASN A 12 -4.06 2.13 14.38
C ASN A 12 -2.68 2.78 14.19
N PRO A 13 -1.82 2.75 15.21
CA PRO A 13 -0.45 3.24 15.08
C PRO A 13 0.31 2.42 14.03
N GLY A 14 1.11 3.09 13.20
CA GLY A 14 1.88 2.42 12.15
C GLY A 14 1.08 2.00 10.92
N HIS A 15 -0.19 2.43 10.77
CA HIS A 15 -1.01 2.16 9.58
C HIS A 15 -0.30 2.47 8.25
N GLY A 16 0.54 3.51 8.21
CA GLY A 16 1.37 3.82 7.04
C GLY A 16 2.38 2.73 6.69
N GLN A 17 3.13 2.26 7.67
CA GLN A 17 4.07 1.17 7.52
C GLN A 17 3.38 -0.13 7.12
N GLN A 18 2.25 -0.45 7.77
CA GLN A 18 1.45 -1.64 7.49
C GLN A 18 0.90 -1.61 6.06
N ALA A 19 0.38 -0.48 5.61
CA ALA A 19 -0.09 -0.30 4.24
C ALA A 19 1.04 -0.53 3.23
N ALA A 20 2.18 0.13 3.42
CA ALA A 20 3.32 -0.01 2.52
C ALA A 20 3.82 -1.47 2.44
N GLN A 21 3.90 -2.16 3.57
CA GLN A 21 4.29 -3.57 3.63
C GLN A 21 3.28 -4.48 2.92
N ALA A 22 1.99 -4.32 3.22
CA ALA A 22 0.93 -5.10 2.58
C ALA A 22 0.90 -4.86 1.07
N THR A 23 1.07 -3.61 0.63
CA THR A 23 1.20 -3.26 -0.78
C THR A 23 2.43 -3.90 -1.41
N ALA A 24 3.60 -3.87 -0.77
CA ALA A 24 4.83 -4.49 -1.27
C ALA A 24 4.69 -6.02 -1.41
N VAL A 25 4.10 -6.68 -0.40
CA VAL A 25 3.81 -8.12 -0.41
C VAL A 25 2.81 -8.45 -1.50
N PHE A 26 1.67 -7.77 -1.56
CA PHE A 26 0.67 -8.00 -2.61
C PHE A 26 1.31 -7.92 -4.01
N ARG A 27 2.15 -6.91 -4.21
CA ARG A 27 2.89 -6.70 -5.45
C ARG A 27 3.87 -7.81 -5.80
N SER A 28 4.50 -8.47 -4.82
CA SER A 28 5.39 -9.61 -5.10
C SER A 28 4.63 -10.83 -5.61
N TRP A 29 3.32 -10.93 -5.32
CA TRP A 29 2.48 -12.04 -5.75
C TRP A 29 1.70 -11.77 -7.04
N HIS A 30 1.32 -10.51 -7.30
CA HIS A 30 0.34 -10.16 -8.34
C HIS A 30 0.90 -9.32 -9.50
N GLU A 31 2.19 -8.97 -9.50
CA GLU A 31 2.86 -8.04 -10.46
C GLU A 31 2.31 -6.59 -10.46
N HIS A 32 1.06 -6.40 -10.03
CA HIS A 32 0.37 -5.13 -9.84
C HIS A 32 0.07 -4.86 -8.36
N GLY A 33 -0.23 -3.60 -8.06
CA GLY A 33 -0.65 -3.16 -6.74
C GLY A 33 -2.06 -3.60 -6.35
N PRO A 34 -2.39 -3.61 -5.05
CA PRO A 34 -3.76 -3.77 -4.62
C PRO A 34 -4.58 -2.51 -4.98
N SER A 35 -5.86 -2.70 -5.24
CA SER A 35 -6.84 -1.61 -5.15
C SER A 35 -7.03 -1.17 -3.69
N TYR A 36 -7.70 -0.03 -3.48
CA TYR A 36 -8.01 0.47 -2.15
C TYR A 36 -8.84 -0.55 -1.34
N GLY A 37 -9.78 -1.23 -2.01
CA GLY A 37 -10.61 -2.27 -1.41
C GLY A 37 -9.81 -3.48 -0.97
N GLN A 38 -8.91 -3.96 -1.84
CA GLN A 38 -8.03 -5.09 -1.52
C GLN A 38 -7.10 -4.75 -0.36
N LEU A 39 -6.47 -3.58 -0.36
CA LEU A 39 -5.59 -3.16 0.72
C LEU A 39 -6.33 -3.11 2.07
N CYS A 40 -7.45 -2.40 2.14
CA CYS A 40 -8.22 -2.29 3.38
C CYS A 40 -8.78 -3.64 3.84
N SER A 41 -9.21 -4.50 2.91
CA SER A 41 -9.68 -5.85 3.26
C SER A 41 -8.56 -6.71 3.81
N THR A 42 -7.36 -6.66 3.22
CA THR A 42 -6.18 -7.40 3.72
C THR A 42 -5.78 -6.97 5.12
N LEU A 43 -5.94 -5.69 5.44
CA LEU A 43 -5.58 -5.11 6.74
C LEU A 43 -6.72 -5.11 7.77
N GLY A 44 -7.92 -5.57 7.41
CA GLY A 44 -9.09 -5.56 8.29
C GLY A 44 -9.61 -4.15 8.60
N TRP A 45 -9.33 -3.18 7.72
CA TRP A 45 -9.70 -1.78 7.94
C TRP A 45 -11.16 -1.49 7.59
N PRO A 46 -11.80 -0.53 8.29
CA PRO A 46 -13.22 -0.26 8.12
C PRO A 46 -13.54 0.25 6.71
N PRO A 47 -14.47 -0.40 5.96
CA PRO A 47 -14.79 -0.03 4.58
C PRO A 47 -15.25 1.42 4.42
N LYS A 48 -15.90 1.98 5.45
CA LYS A 48 -16.40 3.36 5.46
C LYS A 48 -15.29 4.41 5.44
N LEU A 49 -14.08 4.09 5.92
CA LEU A 49 -12.95 5.03 5.95
C LEU A 49 -11.93 4.79 4.84
N ARG A 50 -12.07 3.69 4.07
CA ARG A 50 -11.13 3.25 3.04
C ARG A 50 -10.59 4.38 2.16
N GLU A 51 -11.48 5.15 1.55
CA GLU A 51 -11.08 6.21 0.62
C GLU A 51 -10.26 7.28 1.33
N PHE A 52 -10.74 7.75 2.49
CA PHE A 52 -10.06 8.77 3.27
C PHE A 52 -8.70 8.28 3.81
N VAL A 53 -8.63 7.05 4.30
CA VAL A 53 -7.39 6.44 4.78
C VAL A 53 -6.36 6.35 3.65
N VAL A 54 -6.75 5.83 2.49
CA VAL A 54 -5.82 5.68 1.36
C VAL A 54 -5.37 7.03 0.81
N GLN A 55 -6.28 8.01 0.71
CA GLN A 55 -5.92 9.38 0.31
C GLN A 55 -4.89 10.02 1.26
N GLN A 56 -5.05 9.80 2.57
CA GLN A 56 -4.05 10.27 3.54
C GLN A 56 -2.72 9.52 3.42
N LEU A 57 -2.74 8.22 3.15
CA LEU A 57 -1.52 7.45 2.92
C LEU A 57 -0.76 7.88 1.66
N LEU A 58 -1.48 8.33 0.63
CA LEU A 58 -0.91 8.93 -0.57
C LEU A 58 -0.30 10.31 -0.24
N ALA A 59 -1.04 11.15 0.48
CA ALA A 59 -0.56 12.48 0.90
C ALA A 59 0.67 12.40 1.82
N ASP A 60 0.71 11.41 2.72
CA ASP A 60 1.83 11.18 3.64
C ASP A 60 3.02 10.44 2.97
N GLY A 61 2.91 10.10 1.68
CA GLY A 61 3.96 9.43 0.90
C GLY A 61 4.21 7.97 1.28
N TRP A 62 3.35 7.35 2.11
CA TRP A 62 3.44 5.92 2.42
C TRP A 62 3.06 5.06 1.22
N LEU A 63 2.10 5.54 0.43
CA LEU A 63 1.68 4.93 -0.82
C LEU A 63 1.90 5.90 -1.98
N ALA A 64 1.96 5.35 -3.18
CA ALA A 64 1.91 6.09 -4.43
C ALA A 64 0.96 5.39 -5.41
N GLU A 65 0.36 6.17 -6.30
CA GLU A 65 -0.38 5.63 -7.44
C GLU A 65 0.55 5.45 -8.63
N ASN A 66 0.24 4.47 -9.49
CA ASN A 66 0.94 4.33 -10.75
C ASN A 66 0.12 4.89 -11.90
N GLU A 67 0.61 5.96 -12.51
CA GLU A 67 -0.05 6.58 -13.68
C GLU A 67 -0.11 5.65 -14.90
N SER A 68 0.85 4.73 -15.05
CA SER A 68 0.91 3.81 -16.19
C SER A 68 -0.03 2.61 -16.08
N VAL A 69 -0.53 2.29 -14.88
CA VAL A 69 -1.51 1.23 -14.64
C VAL A 69 -2.58 1.77 -13.70
N PRO A 70 -3.68 2.32 -14.25
CA PRO A 70 -4.69 2.98 -13.45
C PRO A 70 -5.21 2.05 -12.36
N TRP A 71 -5.40 2.60 -11.15
CA TRP A 71 -6.02 1.97 -9.97
C TRP A 71 -5.16 1.00 -9.13
N THR A 72 -3.83 1.02 -9.25
CA THR A 72 -2.96 0.13 -8.46
C THR A 72 -1.98 0.86 -7.55
N LEU A 73 -1.99 0.53 -6.26
CA LEU A 73 -1.14 1.14 -5.23
C LEU A 73 0.29 0.58 -5.25
N ARG A 74 1.27 1.42 -4.94
CA ARG A 74 2.68 1.05 -4.74
C ARG A 74 3.21 1.63 -3.42
N PRO A 75 4.29 1.09 -2.83
CA PRO A 75 4.98 1.77 -1.73
C PRO A 75 5.50 3.12 -2.24
N GLY A 76 5.30 4.18 -1.46
CA GLY A 76 5.75 5.54 -1.78
C GLY A 76 7.15 5.87 -1.22
N ASP A 77 7.55 7.13 -1.33
CA ASP A 77 8.89 7.60 -0.92
C ASP A 77 9.11 7.48 0.59
N THR A 78 8.09 7.74 1.41
CA THR A 78 8.16 7.53 2.85
C THR A 78 8.41 6.05 3.13
N ALA A 79 7.70 5.15 2.45
CA ALA A 79 7.94 3.71 2.58
C ALA A 79 9.38 3.33 2.21
N ALA A 80 9.93 3.91 1.14
CA ALA A 80 11.31 3.69 0.72
C ALA A 80 12.34 4.17 1.75
N ALA A 81 12.13 5.33 2.37
CA ALA A 81 12.97 5.84 3.45
C ALA A 81 12.97 4.91 4.68
N HIS A 82 11.88 4.17 4.88
CA HIS A 82 11.74 3.14 5.91
C HIS A 82 12.23 1.74 5.46
N GLY A 83 12.89 1.64 4.30
CA GLY A 83 13.42 0.38 3.77
C GLY A 83 12.37 -0.55 3.17
N ILE A 84 11.12 -0.10 3.03
CA ILE A 84 10.02 -0.84 2.40
C ILE A 84 10.07 -0.56 0.91
N LEU A 85 11.05 -1.19 0.27
CA LEU A 85 11.25 -1.09 -1.16
C LEU A 85 10.47 -2.18 -1.86
N LEU A 86 10.05 -1.89 -3.09
CA LEU A 86 9.79 -2.94 -4.06
C LEU A 86 11.13 -3.61 -4.35
N ARG A 87 11.46 -4.68 -3.63
CA ARG A 87 12.50 -5.57 -4.12
C ARG A 87 12.00 -6.06 -5.49
N PRO A 88 12.78 -5.88 -6.57
CA PRO A 88 12.49 -6.64 -7.76
C PRO A 88 12.47 -8.10 -7.32
N THR A 89 11.36 -8.80 -7.57
CA THR A 89 11.39 -10.26 -7.61
C THR A 89 12.56 -10.59 -8.53
N PRO A 90 13.57 -11.38 -8.11
CA PRO A 90 14.44 -11.97 -9.10
C PRO A 90 13.49 -12.74 -10.01
N ARG A 91 13.28 -12.26 -11.25
CA ARG A 91 12.70 -13.12 -12.26
C ARG A 91 13.59 -14.35 -12.21
N SER A 92 13.00 -15.52 -11.96
CA SER A 92 13.67 -16.77 -12.23
C SER A 92 14.02 -16.75 -13.71
N ASN A 93 15.22 -16.25 -14.03
CA ASN A 93 15.81 -16.36 -15.34
C ASN A 93 16.23 -17.82 -15.42
N VAL A 94 15.28 -18.69 -15.75
CA VAL A 94 15.60 -20.04 -16.18
C VAL A 94 16.37 -19.87 -17.49
N PRO A 95 17.67 -20.21 -17.54
CA PRO A 95 18.36 -20.26 -18.82
C PRO A 95 17.68 -21.34 -19.66
N ILE A 96 17.27 -20.96 -20.87
CA ILE A 96 16.98 -21.90 -21.94
C ILE A 96 18.32 -22.48 -22.37
N GLU A 97 18.57 -23.73 -22.01
CA GLU A 97 19.57 -24.59 -22.66
C GLU A 97 19.04 -25.08 -24.01
#